data_AF-A0A924QTE2-F1
#
_entry.id   AF-A0A924QTE2-F1
#
_cell.length_a   1.000
_cell.length_b   1.000
_cell.length_c   1.000
_cell.angle_alpha   90.00
_cell.angle_beta   90.00
_cell.angle_gamma   90.00
#
_symmetry.space_group_name_H-M   'P 1'
#
loop_
_entity.id
_entity.type
_entity.pdbx_description
1 polymer ?
#
loop_
_entity_poly.entity_id
_entity_poly.type
_entity_poly.pdbx_seq_one_letter_code
_entity_poly.pdbx_strand_id
1 'polypeptide(L)'
;MNIVKQIPAYLLAIVFFVFGLNFFFPFMPKQPTPTGDAGTFIGVIYSTGLLKIVKILEIVFAILITIKPTRALGLLLIAPIVINIFLYEVVIAHQPGIGVALVAINALAIYLAKEKYLPIIR
;
A
#
# COMPACT_ATOMS: atom_id res chain seq x y z
N MET A 1 0.71 9.94 -24.12
CA MET A 1 0.63 9.56 -22.69
C MET A 1 -0.66 8.79 -22.48
N ASN A 2 -0.62 7.46 -22.40
CA ASN A 2 -1.85 6.67 -22.32
C ASN A 2 -2.35 6.66 -20.88
N ILE A 3 -3.31 7.53 -20.58
CA ILE A 3 -3.89 7.67 -19.23
C ILE A 3 -4.45 6.34 -18.72
N VAL A 4 -4.97 5.51 -19.62
CA VAL A 4 -5.45 4.16 -19.36
C VAL A 4 -4.40 3.28 -18.68
N LYS A 5 -3.12 3.37 -19.12
CA LYS A 5 -2.03 2.58 -18.53
C LYS A 5 -1.66 3.03 -17.10
N GLN A 6 -2.14 4.21 -16.68
CA GLN A 6 -1.84 4.82 -15.38
C GLN A 6 -2.96 4.63 -14.37
N ILE A 7 -4.13 4.15 -14.79
CA ILE A 7 -5.28 3.92 -13.91
C ILE A 7 -4.90 3.05 -12.69
N PRO A 8 -4.19 1.92 -12.83
CA PRO A 8 -3.82 1.09 -11.67
C PRO A 8 -2.95 1.85 -10.65
N ALA A 9 -2.04 2.69 -11.13
CA ALA A 9 -1.19 3.50 -10.27
C ALA A 9 -2.01 4.56 -9.50
N TYR A 10 -2.93 5.25 -10.18
CA TYR A 10 -3.79 6.23 -9.50
C TYR A 10 -4.73 5.60 -8.49
N LEU A 11 -5.27 4.41 -8.78
CA LEU A 11 -6.10 3.66 -7.82
C LEU A 11 -5.31 3.34 -6.54
N LEU A 12 -4.09 2.82 -6.67
CA LEU A 12 -3.21 2.57 -5.52
C LEU A 12 -2.91 3.86 -4.74
N ALA A 13 -2.56 4.93 -5.44
CA ALA A 13 -2.26 6.20 -4.80
C ALA A 13 -3.45 6.71 -3.98
N ILE A 14 -4.66 6.68 -4.55
CA ILE A 14 -5.88 7.12 -3.86
C ILE A 14 -6.13 6.28 -2.61
N VAL A 15 -6.05 4.95 -2.71
CA VAL A 15 -6.24 4.05 -1.57
C VAL A 15 -5.25 4.38 -0.46
N PHE A 16 -3.94 4.34 -0.74
CA PHE A 16 -2.92 4.58 0.29
C PHE A 16 -2.96 6.00 0.86
N PHE A 17 -3.30 7.00 0.05
CA PHE A 17 -3.44 8.37 0.53
C PHE A 17 -4.63 8.53 1.48
N VAL A 18 -5.80 7.99 1.12
CA VAL A 18 -7.02 8.10 1.93
C VAL A 18 -6.89 7.30 3.23
N PHE A 19 -6.46 6.03 3.16
CA PHE A 19 -6.30 5.21 4.37
C PHE A 19 -5.14 5.70 5.25
N GLY A 20 -4.06 6.20 4.66
CA GLY A 20 -2.96 6.84 5.37
C GLY A 20 -3.43 8.08 6.14
N LEU A 21 -4.15 8.99 5.48
CA LEU A 21 -4.70 10.18 6.14
C LEU A 21 -5.72 9.83 7.22
N ASN A 22 -6.55 8.81 7.00
CA ASN A 22 -7.56 8.39 7.98
C ASN A 22 -6.95 7.95 9.32
N PHE A 23 -5.70 7.49 9.32
CA PHE A 23 -4.99 7.16 10.55
C PHE A 23 -4.72 8.40 11.42
N PHE A 24 -4.39 9.54 10.81
CA PHE A 24 -4.11 10.79 11.51
C PHE A 24 -5.36 11.63 11.77
N PHE A 25 -6.29 11.59 10.83
CA PHE A 25 -7.57 12.30 10.86
C PHE A 25 -8.68 11.26 10.72
N PRO A 26 -9.24 10.74 11.81
CA PRO A 26 -10.24 9.69 11.72
C PRO A 26 -11.55 10.25 11.15
N PHE A 27 -11.75 10.10 9.84
CA PHE A 27 -12.95 10.52 9.11
C PHE A 27 -13.78 9.34 8.58
N MET A 28 -13.23 8.11 8.62
CA MET A 28 -13.95 6.89 8.30
C MET A 28 -14.41 6.15 9.57
N PRO A 29 -15.48 5.34 9.48
CA PRO A 29 -15.90 4.47 10.58
C PRO A 29 -14.74 3.60 11.07
N LYS A 30 -14.61 3.46 12.39
CA LYS A 30 -13.64 2.54 12.98
C LYS A 30 -13.98 1.11 12.56
N GLN A 31 -12.99 0.42 12.03
CA GLN A 31 -13.07 -1.01 11.75
C GLN A 31 -13.10 -1.79 13.08
N PRO A 32 -13.74 -2.96 13.13
CA PRO A 32 -13.69 -3.85 14.28
C PRO A 32 -12.25 -4.15 14.67
N THR A 33 -11.95 -4.18 15.96
CA THR A 33 -10.61 -4.56 16.44
C THR A 33 -10.41 -6.05 16.18
N PRO A 34 -9.34 -6.47 15.48
CA PRO A 34 -9.03 -7.88 15.31
C PRO A 34 -8.79 -8.55 16.67
N THR A 35 -9.20 -9.81 16.80
CA THR A 35 -8.95 -10.64 17.99
C THR A 35 -7.84 -11.66 17.71
N GLY A 36 -7.33 -12.34 18.74
CA GLY A 36 -6.28 -13.36 18.61
C GLY A 36 -4.94 -12.78 18.15
N ASP A 37 -4.17 -13.59 17.42
CA ASP A 37 -2.81 -13.23 16.96
C ASP A 37 -2.79 -11.97 16.09
N ALA A 38 -3.82 -11.79 15.26
CA ALA A 38 -4.02 -10.60 14.45
C ALA A 38 -4.15 -9.33 15.31
N GLY A 39 -4.94 -9.40 16.38
CA GLY A 39 -5.09 -8.33 17.36
C GLY A 39 -3.79 -8.03 18.10
N THR A 40 -3.09 -9.07 18.55
CA THR A 40 -1.79 -8.94 19.23
C THR A 40 -0.74 -8.27 18.34
N PHE A 41 -0.62 -8.69 17.09
CA PHE A 41 0.34 -8.12 16.13
C PHE A 41 0.06 -6.64 15.87
N ILE A 42 -1.19 -6.28 15.57
CA ILE A 42 -1.58 -4.88 15.36
C ILE A 42 -1.38 -4.07 16.64
N GLY A 43 -1.69 -4.63 17.81
CA GLY A 43 -1.48 -3.99 19.10
C GLY A 43 -0.02 -3.61 19.36
N VAL A 44 0.93 -4.51 19.05
CA VAL A 44 2.37 -4.25 19.19
C VAL A 44 2.84 -3.17 18.21
N ILE A 45 2.43 -3.24 16.95
CA ILE A 45 2.83 -2.25 15.93
C ILE A 45 2.22 -0.87 16.24
N TYR A 46 1.02 -0.84 16.80
CA TYR A 46 0.37 0.39 17.23
C TYR A 46 1.10 1.01 18.43
N SER A 47 1.36 0.24 19.49
CA SER A 47 1.95 0.73 20.74
C SER A 47 3.39 1.22 20.59
N THR A 48 4.16 0.59 19.71
CA THR A 48 5.55 0.97 19.39
C THR A 48 5.65 2.21 18.49
N GLY A 49 4.52 2.66 17.93
CA GLY A 49 4.50 3.76 16.95
C GLY A 49 4.98 3.36 15.55
N LEU A 50 5.32 2.09 15.31
CA LEU A 50 5.69 1.58 13.98
C LEU A 50 4.58 1.83 12.96
N LEU A 51 3.31 1.65 13.36
CA LEU A 51 2.17 1.87 12.46
C LEU A 51 2.13 3.32 11.97
N LYS A 52 2.49 4.29 12.83
CA LYS A 52 2.55 5.71 12.47
C LYS A 52 3.58 5.95 11.37
N ILE A 53 4.75 5.33 11.47
CA ILE A 53 5.81 5.45 10.45
C ILE A 53 5.34 4.84 9.13
N VAL A 54 4.77 3.62 9.17
CA VAL A 54 4.21 2.97 7.97
C VAL A 54 3.15 3.86 7.31
N LYS A 55 2.26 4.48 8.09
CA LYS A 55 1.23 5.37 7.55
C LYS A 55 1.80 6.66 6.93
N ILE A 56 2.88 7.21 7.48
CA ILE A 56 3.60 8.33 6.83
C ILE A 56 4.18 7.87 5.49
N LEU A 57 4.83 6.71 5.45
CA LEU A 57 5.41 6.16 4.23
C LEU A 57 4.34 5.89 3.15
N GLU A 58 3.19 5.33 3.53
CA GLU A 58 2.05 5.12 2.63
C GLU A 58 1.61 6.44 1.95
N ILE A 59 1.48 7.52 2.73
CA ILE A 59 1.10 8.85 2.22
C ILE A 59 2.19 9.40 1.28
N VAL A 60 3.45 9.34 1.70
CA VAL A 60 4.58 9.83 0.89
C VAL A 60 4.65 9.08 -0.44
N PHE A 61 4.55 7.75 -0.41
CA PHE A 61 4.63 6.93 -1.61
C PHE A 61 3.40 7.12 -2.52
N ALA A 62 2.21 7.30 -1.96
CA ALA A 62 1.03 7.68 -2.73
C ALA A 62 1.20 9.01 -3.49
N ILE A 63 1.82 10.01 -2.84
CA ILE A 63 2.16 11.29 -3.48
C ILE A 63 3.17 11.06 -4.62
N LEU A 64 4.23 10.26 -4.38
CA LEU A 64 5.22 9.93 -5.41
C LEU A 64 4.58 9.21 -6.61
N ILE A 65 3.63 8.31 -6.38
CA ILE A 65 2.87 7.61 -7.44
C ILE A 65 2.05 8.60 -8.27
N THR A 66 1.47 9.62 -7.63
CA THR A 66 0.64 10.62 -8.29
C THR A 66 1.48 11.48 -9.26
N ILE A 67 2.68 11.87 -8.85
CA ILE A 67 3.61 12.71 -9.61
C ILE A 67 4.29 11.89 -10.73
N LYS A 68 4.06 12.26 -12.00
CA LYS A 68 4.51 11.50 -13.20
C LYS A 68 6.01 11.10 -13.21
N PRO A 69 6.98 11.99 -12.90
CA PRO A 69 8.40 11.61 -12.92
C PRO A 69 8.75 10.59 -11.83
N THR A 70 8.17 10.72 -10.63
CA THR A 70 8.48 9.87 -9.48
C THR A 70 7.63 8.60 -9.38
N ARG A 71 6.65 8.45 -10.28
CA ARG A 71 5.66 7.37 -10.19
C ARG A 71 6.25 5.97 -10.11
N ALA A 72 7.24 5.68 -10.93
CA ALA A 72 7.86 4.35 -10.97
C ALA A 72 8.55 4.04 -9.63
N LEU A 73 9.22 5.03 -9.04
CA LEU A 73 9.82 4.91 -7.72
C LEU A 73 8.74 4.67 -6.65
N GLY A 74 7.66 5.46 -6.66
CA GLY A 74 6.55 5.29 -5.71
C GLY A 74 5.91 3.89 -5.77
N LEU A 75 5.72 3.34 -6.98
CA LEU A 75 5.18 2.00 -7.17
C LEU A 75 6.11 0.90 -6.63
N LEU A 76 7.42 1.10 -6.73
CA LEU A 76 8.41 0.17 -6.18
C LEU A 76 8.48 0.24 -4.66
N LEU A 77 8.43 1.46 -4.09
CA LEU A 77 8.51 1.69 -2.65
C LEU A 77 7.25 1.23 -1.89
N ILE A 78 6.07 1.32 -2.52
CA ILE A 78 4.83 0.83 -1.90
C ILE A 78 4.71 -0.71 -1.96
N ALA A 79 5.41 -1.38 -2.89
CA ALA A 79 5.32 -2.83 -3.08
C ALA A 79 5.57 -3.67 -1.81
N PRO A 80 6.63 -3.44 -1.01
CA PRO A 80 6.83 -4.19 0.24
C PRO A 80 5.73 -3.96 1.27
N ILE A 81 5.12 -2.76 1.31
CA ILE A 81 4.00 -2.45 2.21
C ILE A 81 2.76 -3.26 1.79
N VAL A 82 2.47 -3.27 0.48
CA VAL A 82 1.36 -4.06 -0.08
C VAL A 82 1.53 -5.55 0.20
N ILE A 83 2.74 -6.08 0.02
CA ILE A 83 3.07 -7.48 0.32
C ILE A 83 2.90 -7.76 1.81
N ASN A 84 3.33 -6.85 2.69
CA ASN A 84 3.17 -7.01 4.12
C ASN A 84 1.69 -7.09 4.54
N ILE A 85 0.83 -6.25 3.96
CA ILE A 85 -0.63 -6.30 4.19
C ILE A 85 -1.18 -7.67 3.79
N PHE A 86 -0.83 -8.16 2.60
CA PHE A 86 -1.25 -9.47 2.11
C PHE A 86 -0.76 -10.61 3.01
N LEU A 87 0.50 -10.57 3.45
CA LEU A 87 1.06 -11.58 4.36
C LEU A 87 0.39 -11.54 5.73
N TYR A 88 0.10 -10.36 6.26
CA TYR A 88 -0.67 -10.22 7.49
C TYR A 88 -2.05 -10.89 7.34
N GLU A 89 -2.78 -10.60 6.26
CA GLU A 89 -4.10 -11.16 5.99
C GLU A 89 -4.07 -12.70 5.90
N VAL A 90 -3.13 -13.27 5.16
CA VAL A 90 -3.08 -14.72 4.90
C VAL A 90 -2.44 -15.50 6.04
N VAL A 91 -1.33 -15.00 6.60
CA VAL A 91 -0.51 -15.77 7.55
C VAL A 91 -0.92 -15.52 9.00
N ILE A 92 -1.33 -14.29 9.35
CA ILE A 92 -1.64 -13.93 10.74
C ILE A 92 -3.15 -13.93 10.96
N ALA A 93 -3.90 -13.20 10.13
CA ALA A 93 -5.34 -13.11 10.25
C ALA A 93 -6.08 -14.32 9.69
N HIS A 94 -5.42 -15.17 8.90
CA HIS A 94 -6.00 -16.35 8.23
C HIS A 94 -7.28 -16.01 7.43
N GLN A 95 -7.35 -14.78 6.92
CA GLN A 95 -8.50 -14.23 6.20
C GLN A 95 -8.00 -13.34 5.06
N PRO A 96 -7.92 -13.86 3.82
CA PRO A 96 -7.58 -13.05 2.66
C PRO A 96 -8.56 -11.89 2.50
N GLY A 97 -8.05 -10.68 2.36
CA GLY A 97 -8.84 -9.47 2.26
C GLY A 97 -8.45 -8.64 1.02
N ILE A 98 -8.29 -7.33 1.23
CA ILE A 98 -7.97 -6.40 0.16
C ILE A 98 -6.52 -6.54 -0.31
N GLY A 99 -5.63 -7.12 0.50
CA GLY A 99 -4.22 -7.33 0.21
C GLY A 99 -3.98 -8.05 -1.12
N VAL A 100 -4.79 -9.05 -1.47
CA VAL A 100 -4.72 -9.75 -2.76
C VAL A 100 -4.91 -8.79 -3.93
N ALA A 101 -5.94 -7.93 -3.86
CA ALA A 101 -6.23 -6.96 -4.89
C ALA A 101 -5.13 -5.89 -4.98
N LEU A 102 -4.61 -5.42 -3.83
CA LEU A 102 -3.52 -4.46 -3.81
C LEU A 102 -2.26 -5.01 -4.46
N VAL A 103 -1.89 -6.26 -4.17
CA VAL A 103 -0.73 -6.94 -4.80
C VAL A 103 -0.94 -7.03 -6.31
N ALA A 104 -2.12 -7.48 -6.75
CA ALA A 104 -2.43 -7.61 -8.17
C ALA A 104 -2.38 -6.26 -8.91
N ILE A 105 -2.94 -5.20 -8.34
CA ILE A 105 -2.93 -3.85 -8.93
C ILE A 105 -1.51 -3.29 -8.94
N ASN A 106 -0.71 -3.51 -7.89
CA ASN A 106 0.68 -3.05 -7.85
C ASN A 106 1.54 -3.76 -8.89
N ALA A 107 1.42 -5.08 -9.01
CA ALA A 107 2.08 -5.87 -10.04
C ALA A 107 1.68 -5.42 -11.45
N LEU A 108 0.38 -5.19 -11.68
CA LEU A 108 -0.11 -4.67 -12.96
C LEU A 108 0.45 -3.27 -13.26
N ALA A 109 0.46 -2.36 -12.28
CA ALA A 109 1.00 -1.02 -12.45
C ALA A 109 2.51 -1.04 -12.77
N ILE A 110 3.27 -1.91 -12.12
CA ILE A 110 4.70 -2.12 -12.39
C ILE A 110 4.89 -2.70 -13.79
N TYR A 111 4.12 -3.73 -14.17
CA TYR A 111 4.20 -4.36 -15.48
C TYR A 111 3.90 -3.37 -16.62
N LEU A 112 2.87 -2.52 -16.46
CA LEU A 112 2.54 -1.48 -17.44
C LEU A 112 3.59 -0.38 -17.54
N ALA A 113 4.45 -0.24 -16.52
CA ALA A 113 5.58 0.69 -16.47
C ALA A 113 6.94 -0.01 -16.65
N LYS A 114 6.99 -1.27 -17.09
CA LYS A 114 8.20 -2.12 -17.18
C LYS A 114 9.40 -1.44 -17.82
N GLU A 115 9.19 -0.63 -18.86
CA GLU A 115 10.25 0.09 -19.58
C GLU A 115 11.09 0.98 -18.66
N LYS A 116 10.49 1.51 -17.58
CA LYS A 116 11.19 2.35 -16.60
C LYS A 116 12.07 1.54 -15.63
N TYR A 117 11.82 0.24 -15.49
CA TYR A 117 12.55 -0.63 -14.57
C TYR A 117 13.60 -1.49 -15.28
N LEU A 118 13.53 -1.64 -16.60
CA LEU A 118 14.52 -2.40 -17.38
C LEU A 118 15.98 -1.99 -17.10
N PRO A 119 16.33 -0.69 -16.95
CA PRO A 119 17.70 -0.29 -16.63
C PRO A 119 18.18 -0.64 -15.22
N ILE A 120 17.29 -1.08 -14.32
CA ILE A 120 17.65 -1.51 -12.96
C ILE A 120 18.04 -2.99 -12.95
N ILE A 121 17.50 -3.78 -13.88
CA ILE A 121 17.59 -5.25 -13.90
C ILE A 121 18.56 -5.73 -15.00
N ARG A 122 18.93 -4.86 -15.94
CA ARG A 122 19.93 -5.11 -16.99
C ARG A 122 21.16 -4.26 -16.72
#